data_AF-A0A9E1VBY9-F1
#
_entry.id   AF-A0A9E1VBY9-F1
#
_cell.length_a   1.000
_cell.length_b   1.000
_cell.length_c   1.000
_cell.angle_alpha   90.00
_cell.angle_beta   90.00
_cell.angle_gamma   90.00
#
_symmetry.space_group_name_H-M   'P 1'
#
loop_
_entity.id
_entity.type
_entity.pdbx_description
1 polymer ?
#
loop_
_entity_poly.entity_id
_entity_poly.type
_entity_poly.pdbx_seq_one_letter_code
_entity_poly.pdbx_strand_id
1 'polypeptide(L)'
;MSTPSDDRLSQLRNLLESDPHDAFCMYGIAMEHAKSGHHQEAIAWFDKTIETDPAYCYAWYHKARIQEDAGDTAGATLTLEEGIQQATELG
;
A
#
# COMPACT_ATOMS: atom_id res chain seq x y z
N MET A 1 -24.36 2.81 13.02
CA MET A 1 -23.13 3.25 13.70
C MET A 1 -22.01 3.05 12.70
N SER A 2 -21.55 4.11 12.04
CA SER A 2 -20.45 4.00 11.09
C SER A 2 -19.18 3.69 11.87
N THR A 3 -18.51 2.61 11.53
CA THR A 3 -17.18 2.32 12.09
C THR A 3 -16.22 3.42 11.65
N PRO A 4 -15.21 3.78 12.47
CA PRO A 4 -14.24 4.83 12.12
C PRO A 4 -13.51 4.60 10.77
N SER A 5 -13.42 3.34 10.33
CA SER A 5 -12.73 2.91 9.11
C SER A 5 -13.46 3.26 7.81
N ASP A 6 -14.81 3.19 7.79
CA ASP A 6 -15.59 3.56 6.59
C ASP A 6 -15.52 5.08 6.30
N ASP A 7 -15.43 5.89 7.36
CA ASP A 7 -15.27 7.33 7.25
C ASP A 7 -13.88 7.70 6.71
N ARG A 8 -12.83 7.04 7.19
CA ARG A 8 -11.44 7.28 6.75
C ARG A 8 -11.22 6.91 5.30
N LEU A 9 -11.69 5.73 4.86
CA LEU A 9 -11.54 5.28 3.47
C LEU A 9 -12.24 6.24 2.49
N SER A 10 -13.42 6.73 2.85
CA SER A 10 -14.18 7.68 2.05
C SER A 10 -13.47 9.03 1.93
N GLN A 11 -12.91 9.54 3.03
CA GLN A 11 -12.13 10.78 3.03
C GLN A 11 -10.89 10.68 2.14
N LEU A 12 -10.14 9.58 2.24
CA LEU A 12 -8.95 9.35 1.42
C LEU A 12 -9.28 9.26 -0.07
N ARG A 13 -10.41 8.65 -0.43
CA ARG A 13 -10.88 8.61 -1.82
C ARG A 13 -11.23 10.01 -2.34
N ASN A 14 -11.93 10.82 -1.57
CA ASN A 14 -12.26 12.19 -1.97
C ASN A 14 -10.99 13.06 -2.13
N LEU A 15 -9.99 12.86 -1.28
CA LEU A 15 -8.69 13.54 -1.42
C LEU A 15 -7.98 13.10 -2.71
N LEU A 16 -7.97 11.80 -2.99
CA LEU A 16 -7.39 11.25 -4.22
C LEU A 16 -8.14 11.70 -5.50
N GLU A 17 -9.45 11.98 -5.42
CA GLU A 17 -10.17 12.59 -6.54
C GLU A 17 -9.67 14.01 -6.85
N SER A 18 -9.19 14.73 -5.84
CA SER A 18 -8.64 16.08 -5.99
C SER A 18 -7.17 16.05 -6.44
N ASP A 19 -6.40 15.06 -5.99
CA ASP A 19 -5.04 14.78 -6.45
C ASP A 19 -4.84 13.28 -6.74
N PRO A 20 -5.02 12.84 -8.01
CA PRO A 20 -4.93 11.42 -8.37
C PRO A 20 -3.54 10.80 -8.24
N HIS A 21 -2.49 11.59 -8.00
CA HIS A 21 -1.11 11.10 -7.87
C HIS A 21 -0.58 11.22 -6.44
N ASP A 22 -1.46 11.42 -5.46
CA ASP A 22 -1.07 11.45 -4.05
C ASP A 22 -0.80 10.02 -3.53
N ALA A 23 0.46 9.61 -3.59
CA ALA A 23 0.94 8.33 -3.07
C ALA A 23 0.64 8.14 -1.58
N PHE A 24 0.60 9.22 -0.78
CA PHE A 24 0.24 9.14 0.63
C PHE A 24 -1.25 8.79 0.82
N CYS A 25 -2.13 9.36 0.00
CA CYS A 25 -3.55 8.97 -0.01
C CYS A 25 -3.73 7.52 -0.48
N MET A 26 -3.03 7.09 -1.54
CA MET A 26 -3.06 5.70 -2.01
C MET A 26 -2.60 4.72 -0.94
N TYR A 27 -1.49 5.02 -0.26
CA TYR A 27 -0.97 4.25 0.86
C TYR A 27 -1.98 4.18 2.02
N GLY A 28 -2.62 5.31 2.33
CA GLY A 28 -3.68 5.36 3.35
C GLY A 28 -4.83 4.42 3.02
N ILE A 29 -5.26 4.37 1.75
CA ILE A 29 -6.32 3.46 1.29
C ILE A 29 -5.87 2.01 1.42
N ALA A 30 -4.64 1.68 1.02
CA ALA A 30 -4.05 0.35 1.17
C ALA A 30 -4.09 -0.11 2.64
N MET A 31 -3.71 0.78 3.57
CA MET A 31 -3.71 0.50 5.00
C MET A 31 -5.11 0.27 5.58
N GLU A 32 -6.14 1.01 5.13
CA GLU A 32 -7.51 0.75 5.56
C GLU A 32 -8.01 -0.62 5.07
N HIS A 33 -7.71 -1.01 3.82
CA HIS A 33 -8.01 -2.35 3.33
C HIS A 33 -7.26 -3.44 4.12
N ALA A 34 -5.98 -3.21 4.44
CA ALA A 34 -5.18 -4.13 5.25
C ALA A 34 -5.78 -4.35 6.64
N LYS A 35 -6.19 -3.28 7.33
CA LYS A 35 -6.84 -3.35 8.65
C LYS A 35 -8.16 -4.12 8.62
N SER A 36 -8.89 -4.04 7.50
CA SER A 36 -10.14 -4.76 7.29
C SER A 36 -9.96 -6.22 6.86
N GLY A 37 -8.72 -6.70 6.69
CA GLY A 37 -8.43 -8.05 6.20
C GLY A 37 -8.65 -8.23 4.68
N HIS A 38 -8.88 -7.14 3.95
CA HIS A 38 -9.03 -7.13 2.50
C HIS A 38 -7.64 -7.16 1.83
N HIS A 39 -6.94 -8.29 1.97
CA HIS A 39 -5.52 -8.40 1.60
C HIS A 39 -5.26 -8.15 0.12
N GLN A 40 -6.13 -8.63 -0.78
CA GLN A 40 -5.95 -8.44 -2.22
C GLN A 40 -6.08 -6.96 -2.61
N GLU A 41 -7.09 -6.28 -2.07
CA GLU A 41 -7.28 -4.85 -2.28
C GLU A 41 -6.14 -4.03 -1.67
N ALA A 42 -5.66 -4.41 -0.49
CA ALA A 42 -4.51 -3.76 0.13
C ALA A 42 -3.26 -3.85 -0.74
N ILE A 43 -2.93 -5.06 -1.24
CA ILE A 43 -1.80 -5.28 -2.16
C ILE A 43 -1.95 -4.42 -3.41
N ALA A 44 -3.12 -4.42 -4.05
CA ALA A 44 -3.36 -3.63 -5.26
C ALA A 44 -3.18 -2.12 -5.04
N TRP A 45 -3.52 -1.60 -3.86
CA TRP A 45 -3.27 -0.20 -3.52
C TRP A 45 -1.81 0.09 -3.14
N PHE A 46 -1.11 -0.88 -2.54
CA PHE A 46 0.33 -0.76 -2.35
C PHE A 46 1.07 -0.74 -3.69
N ASP A 47 0.67 -1.57 -4.64
CA ASP A 47 1.24 -1.56 -6.00
C ASP A 47 1.08 -0.19 -6.65
N LYS A 48 -0.12 0.41 -6.59
CA LYS A 48 -0.34 1.79 -7.08
C LYS A 48 0.52 2.82 -6.37
N THR A 49 0.70 2.67 -5.06
CA THR A 49 1.56 3.57 -4.27
C THR A 49 2.99 3.49 -4.77
N ILE A 50 3.50 2.26 -4.98
CA ILE A 50 4.84 1.98 -5.48
C ILE A 50 5.03 2.49 -6.91
N GLU A 51 4.04 2.30 -7.79
CA GLU A 51 4.07 2.81 -9.16
C GLU A 51 4.12 4.34 -9.20
N THR A 52 3.46 5.00 -8.25
CA THR A 52 3.40 6.47 -8.17
C THR A 52 4.64 7.05 -7.50
N ASP A 53 5.09 6.43 -6.42
CA ASP A 53 6.30 6.79 -5.66
C ASP A 53 7.10 5.52 -5.31
N PRO A 54 8.04 5.11 -6.18
CA PRO A 54 8.90 3.96 -5.93
C PRO A 54 9.77 4.11 -4.67
N ALA A 55 10.00 5.36 -4.23
CA ALA A 55 10.76 5.68 -3.01
C ALA A 55 9.96 5.46 -1.73
N TYR A 56 8.66 5.15 -1.82
CA TYR A 56 7.79 4.96 -0.67
C TYR A 56 8.07 3.60 0.01
N CYS A 57 9.19 3.51 0.73
CA CYS A 57 9.67 2.26 1.36
C CYS A 57 8.63 1.55 2.23
N TYR A 58 7.72 2.29 2.86
CA TYR A 58 6.65 1.72 3.68
C TYR A 58 5.66 0.88 2.85
N ALA A 59 5.42 1.22 1.59
CA ALA A 59 4.49 0.48 0.72
C ALA A 59 5.07 -0.90 0.39
N TRP A 60 6.35 -0.97 0.05
CA TRP A 60 7.08 -2.23 -0.16
C TRP A 60 7.03 -3.13 1.08
N TYR A 61 7.35 -2.56 2.25
CA TYR A 61 7.34 -3.30 3.52
C TYR A 61 5.94 -3.86 3.86
N HIS A 62 4.90 -3.03 3.78
CA HIS A 62 3.55 -3.46 4.14
C HIS A 62 2.93 -4.43 3.14
N LYS A 63 3.22 -4.28 1.84
CA LYS A 63 2.85 -5.27 0.82
C LYS A 63 3.47 -6.64 1.13
N ALA A 64 4.77 -6.68 1.38
CA ALA A 64 5.48 -7.92 1.72
C ALA A 64 4.90 -8.58 2.98
N ARG A 65 4.61 -7.80 4.02
CA ARG A 65 3.99 -8.35 5.24
C ARG A 65 2.61 -8.97 4.97
N ILE A 66 1.78 -8.35 4.14
CA ILE A 66 0.47 -8.92 3.79
C ILE A 66 0.63 -10.19 2.95
N GLN A 67 1.60 -10.25 2.04
CA GLN A 67 1.91 -11.46 1.29
C GLN A 67 2.36 -12.59 2.24
N GLU A 68 3.20 -12.28 3.22
CA GLU A 68 3.61 -13.24 4.26
C GLU A 68 2.41 -13.73 5.08
N ASP A 69 1.53 -12.82 5.54
CA ASP A 69 0.30 -13.17 6.25
C ASP A 69 -0.66 -14.04 5.40
N ALA A 70 -0.60 -13.91 4.07
CA ALA A 70 -1.33 -14.74 3.12
C ALA A 70 -0.62 -16.08 2.79
N GLY A 71 0.57 -16.33 3.34
CA GLY A 71 1.39 -17.52 3.10
C GLY A 71 2.27 -17.45 1.84
N ASP A 72 2.31 -16.30 1.15
CA ASP A 72 3.17 -16.03 0.00
C ASP A 72 4.52 -15.45 0.43
N THR A 73 5.30 -16.25 1.16
CA THR A 73 6.64 -15.86 1.63
C THR A 73 7.61 -15.58 0.48
N ALA A 74 7.44 -16.28 -0.65
CA ALA A 74 8.25 -16.07 -1.85
C ALA A 74 7.98 -14.67 -2.45
N GLY A 75 6.71 -14.32 -2.65
CA GLY A 75 6.31 -12.99 -3.12
C GLY A 75 6.72 -11.87 -2.15
N ALA A 76 6.64 -12.11 -0.84
CA ALA A 76 7.08 -11.16 0.18
C ALA A 76 8.59 -10.87 0.06
N THR A 77 9.40 -11.91 -0.14
CA THR A 77 10.87 -11.78 -0.27
C THR A 77 11.22 -10.98 -1.52
N LEU A 78 10.62 -11.33 -2.67
CA LEU A 78 10.80 -10.62 -3.93
C LEU A 78 10.41 -9.13 -3.81
N THR A 79 9.28 -8.85 -3.17
CA THR A 79 8.81 -7.47 -2.97
C THR A 79 9.80 -6.65 -2.13
N LEU A 80 10.41 -7.23 -1.10
CA LEU A 80 11.42 -6.54 -0.30
C LEU A 80 12.72 -6.33 -1.08
N GLU A 81 13.15 -7.32 -1.87
CA GLU A 81 14.34 -7.21 -2.72
C GLU A 81 14.18 -6.10 -3.76
N GLU A 82 13.03 -6.04 -4.44
CA GLU A 82 12.69 -4.97 -5.39
C GLU A 82 12.68 -3.59 -4.69
N GLY A 83 12.05 -3.49 -3.52
CA GLY A 83 12.02 -2.24 -2.75
C GLY A 83 13.41 -1.77 -2.31
N ILE A 84 14.30 -2.69 -1.90
CA ILE A 84 15.69 -2.37 -1.55
C ILE A 84 16.46 -1.90 -2.79
N GLN A 85 16.28 -2.57 -3.92
CA GLN A 85 16.91 -2.17 -5.18
C GLN A 85 16.49 -0.76 -5.58
N GLN A 86 15.18 -0.48 -5.60
CA GLN A 86 14.66 0.84 -5.95
C GLN A 86 15.17 1.93 -5.00
N ALA A 87 15.19 1.68 -3.69
CA ALA A 87 15.72 2.62 -2.72
C ALA A 87 17.24 2.88 -2.91
N THR A 88 17.99 1.88 -3.36
CA THR A 88 19.42 2.00 -3.64
C THR A 88 19.69 2.75 -4.94
N GLU A 89 18.84 2.60 -5.96
CA GLU A 89 18.95 3.31 -7.26
C GLU A 89 18.60 4.80 -7.15
N LEU A 90 17.86 5.21 -6.11
CA LEU A 90 17.43 6.60 -5.89
C LEU A 90 18.40 7.43 -5.03
N GLY A 91 19.46 6.83 -4.48
CA GLY A 91 20.48 7.48 -3.64
C GLY A 91 21.76 7.84 -4.39
#